data_AF-A0A838DW95-F1
#
_entry.id   AF-A0A838DW95-F1
#
_cell.length_a   1.000
_cell.length_b   1.000
_cell.length_c   1.000
_cell.angle_alpha   90.00
_cell.angle_beta   90.00
_cell.angle_gamma   90.00
#
_symmetry.space_group_name_H-M   'P 1'
#
loop_
_entity.id
_entity.type
_entity.pdbx_description
1 polymer ?
#
loop_
_entity_poly.entity_id
_entity_poly.type
_entity_poly.pdbx_seq_one_letter_code
_entity_poly.pdbx_strand_id
1 'polypeptide(L)'
;MMLLDQTQALYQRVASQSTQRLPTIVIGHFKVMYRPGAAFEHTRARLILQEFQVEATPHFLLAHKPESQWTVVVHRFPLEEVDNNIGHYLMQELTPYGLMESDEAFGSAFVGVINAIAPRSPADAWALFSLNTLRHLQQKLHEPQPQSPEQDAISAFAEIYRRLLSLRTGTSLLDVGCACAFWPILVAEQDPQARIVGIDTRRDAIVLSTSMARLLQCETVAFTQADLLSPELLHLGTFDTVTAIHLLEHIPEDQHLQAFKHLLAVSHSRLIIAVPYEQEATKAYGHEIVFTREKLEAYGEHCVTMLEGAGRYWCEEVAGGLLVVERTGIIASREAKSDDDEA
;
A
#
# COMPACT_ATOMS: atom_id res chain seq x y z
N MET A 1 -18.48 4.13 12.45
CA MET A 1 -19.79 3.43 12.36
C MET A 1 -19.99 2.84 10.97
N MET A 2 -19.86 3.65 9.90
CA MET A 2 -20.01 3.19 8.51
C MET A 2 -19.07 2.06 8.08
N LEU A 3 -17.78 2.11 8.46
CA LEU A 3 -16.81 1.05 8.11
C LEU A 3 -17.23 -0.32 8.69
N LEU A 4 -17.71 -0.36 9.93
CA LEU A 4 -18.09 -1.60 10.62
C LEU A 4 -19.33 -2.24 9.95
N ASP A 5 -20.34 -1.43 9.63
CA ASP A 5 -21.59 -1.91 9.02
C ASP A 5 -21.35 -2.46 7.59
N GLN A 6 -20.53 -1.77 6.80
CA GLN A 6 -20.18 -2.20 5.44
C GLN A 6 -19.36 -3.49 5.46
N THR A 7 -18.42 -3.61 6.40
CA THR A 7 -17.60 -4.82 6.56
C THR A 7 -18.46 -6.01 6.97
N GLN A 8 -19.39 -5.84 7.92
CA GLN A 8 -20.28 -6.91 8.38
C GLN A 8 -21.21 -7.43 7.27
N ALA A 9 -21.79 -6.52 6.49
CA ALA A 9 -22.63 -6.90 5.34
C ALA A 9 -21.81 -7.68 4.29
N LEU A 10 -20.55 -7.28 4.08
CA LEU A 10 -19.67 -7.94 3.14
C LEU A 10 -19.21 -9.33 3.62
N TYR A 11 -18.90 -9.50 4.91
CA TYR A 11 -18.65 -10.82 5.49
C TYR A 11 -19.81 -11.78 5.25
N GLN A 12 -21.04 -11.34 5.47
CA GLN A 12 -22.23 -12.17 5.23
C GLN A 12 -22.34 -12.57 3.75
N ARG A 13 -22.09 -11.64 2.81
CA ARG A 13 -22.09 -11.95 1.38
C ARG A 13 -21.01 -12.96 1.01
N VAL A 14 -19.77 -12.76 1.45
CA VAL A 14 -18.65 -13.66 1.14
C VAL A 14 -18.84 -15.03 1.80
N ALA A 15 -19.24 -15.08 3.08
CA ALA A 15 -19.51 -16.32 3.79
C ALA A 15 -20.67 -17.12 3.17
N SER A 16 -21.70 -16.45 2.62
CA SER A 16 -22.79 -17.16 1.93
C SER A 16 -22.32 -17.91 0.69
N GLN A 17 -21.27 -17.42 0.01
CA GLN A 17 -20.70 -18.07 -1.18
C GLN A 17 -19.89 -19.32 -0.81
N SER A 18 -19.26 -19.35 0.38
CA SER A 18 -18.38 -20.45 0.82
C SER A 18 -19.11 -21.75 1.14
N THR A 19 -20.44 -21.70 1.32
CA THR A 19 -21.30 -22.88 1.51
C THR A 19 -21.46 -23.74 0.26
N GLN A 20 -21.07 -23.22 -0.91
CA GLN A 20 -21.08 -23.93 -2.19
C GLN A 20 -19.67 -24.40 -2.57
N ARG A 21 -19.57 -25.40 -3.46
CA ARG A 21 -18.28 -25.83 -4.00
C ARG A 21 -17.62 -24.68 -4.75
N LEU A 22 -16.69 -23.98 -4.08
CA LEU A 22 -16.00 -22.82 -4.62
C LEU A 22 -15.03 -23.24 -5.73
N PRO A 23 -15.07 -22.56 -6.91
CA PRO A 23 -14.10 -22.78 -7.97
C PRO A 23 -12.69 -22.41 -7.50
N THR A 24 -11.70 -23.04 -8.13
CA THR A 24 -10.28 -22.76 -7.93
C THR A 24 -9.88 -21.55 -8.77
N ILE A 25 -9.14 -20.61 -8.18
CA ILE A 25 -8.54 -19.51 -8.92
C ILE A 25 -7.29 -20.02 -9.62
N VAL A 26 -7.15 -19.75 -10.92
CA VAL A 26 -5.95 -20.08 -11.69
C VAL A 26 -5.30 -18.78 -12.12
N ILE A 27 -4.07 -18.54 -11.70
CA ILE A 27 -3.34 -17.29 -11.94
C ILE A 27 -1.83 -17.55 -11.92
N GLY A 28 -1.09 -17.02 -12.88
CA GLY A 28 0.34 -17.31 -13.05
C GLY A 28 0.57 -18.81 -13.19
N HIS A 29 1.36 -19.39 -12.28
CA HIS A 29 1.59 -20.83 -12.14
C HIS A 29 0.87 -21.44 -10.93
N PHE A 30 -0.08 -20.71 -10.33
CA PHE A 30 -0.81 -21.12 -9.14
C PHE A 30 -2.24 -21.57 -9.41
N LYS A 31 -2.67 -22.56 -8.64
CA LYS A 31 -4.07 -22.95 -8.46
C LYS A 31 -4.47 -22.70 -7.00
N VAL A 32 -5.15 -21.58 -6.75
CA VAL A 32 -5.42 -21.10 -5.38
C VAL A 32 -6.82 -21.49 -4.92
N MET A 33 -6.92 -21.98 -3.68
CA MET A 33 -8.19 -22.37 -3.05
C MET A 33 -8.28 -21.82 -1.63
N TYR A 34 -9.47 -21.32 -1.27
CA TYR A 34 -9.80 -20.98 0.11
C TYR A 34 -10.48 -22.15 0.82
N ARG A 35 -9.88 -22.70 1.89
CA ARG A 35 -10.42 -23.84 2.65
C ARG A 35 -10.17 -23.62 4.16
N PRO A 36 -11.03 -22.86 4.85
CA PRO A 36 -10.88 -22.63 6.29
C PRO A 36 -11.32 -23.85 7.12
N GLY A 37 -10.85 -23.92 8.37
CA GLY A 37 -11.26 -24.92 9.36
C GLY A 37 -11.06 -26.37 8.88
N ALA A 38 -12.04 -27.24 9.14
CA ALA A 38 -11.95 -28.67 8.80
C ALA A 38 -11.80 -28.97 7.30
N ALA A 39 -12.17 -28.02 6.42
CA ALA A 39 -12.02 -28.18 4.97
C ALA A 39 -10.55 -28.17 4.53
N PHE A 40 -9.65 -27.55 5.31
CA PHE A 40 -8.21 -27.51 5.07
C PHE A 40 -7.62 -28.93 5.12
N GLU A 41 -7.79 -29.63 6.24
CA GLU A 41 -7.28 -30.98 6.44
C GLU A 41 -7.93 -32.01 5.51
N HIS A 42 -9.24 -31.87 5.22
CA HIS A 42 -9.89 -32.70 4.20
C HIS A 42 -9.28 -32.50 2.81
N THR A 43 -8.93 -31.26 2.46
CA THR A 43 -8.28 -30.96 1.18
C THR A 43 -6.87 -31.53 1.14
N ARG A 44 -6.11 -31.43 2.24
CA ARG A 44 -4.79 -32.06 2.39
C ARG A 44 -4.85 -33.57 2.14
N ALA A 45 -5.73 -34.28 2.85
CA ALA A 45 -5.91 -35.72 2.70
C ALA A 45 -6.26 -36.11 1.26
N ARG A 46 -7.14 -35.34 0.60
CA ARG A 46 -7.51 -35.57 -0.80
C ARG A 46 -6.34 -35.36 -1.75
N LEU A 47 -5.53 -34.33 -1.56
CA LEU A 47 -4.36 -34.05 -2.40
C LEU A 47 -3.32 -35.19 -2.29
N ILE A 48 -3.08 -35.69 -1.07
CA ILE A 48 -2.19 -36.85 -0.84
C ILE A 48 -2.74 -38.10 -1.53
N LEU A 49 -4.04 -38.39 -1.43
CA LEU A 49 -4.69 -39.50 -2.14
C LEU A 49 -4.62 -39.37 -3.66
N GLN A 50 -4.49 -38.14 -4.17
CA GLN A 50 -4.29 -37.84 -5.57
C GLN A 50 -2.80 -37.82 -5.97
N GLU A 51 -1.91 -38.30 -5.10
CA GLU A 51 -0.46 -38.42 -5.32
C GLU A 51 0.24 -37.07 -5.51
N PHE A 52 -0.29 -35.99 -4.94
CA PHE A 52 0.46 -34.74 -4.80
C PHE A 52 1.51 -34.89 -3.69
N GLN A 53 2.68 -34.28 -3.88
CA GLN A 53 3.58 -33.96 -2.79
C GLN A 53 3.02 -32.72 -2.08
N VAL A 54 2.72 -32.84 -0.78
CA VAL A 54 2.01 -31.80 -0.03
C VAL A 54 2.82 -31.38 1.18
N GLU A 55 3.18 -30.10 1.20
CA GLU A 55 3.80 -29.41 2.32
C GLU A 55 2.77 -28.53 3.02
N ALA A 56 2.82 -28.46 4.34
CA ALA A 56 1.89 -27.67 5.15
C ALA A 56 2.65 -26.64 5.98
N THR A 57 2.19 -25.41 5.93
CA THR A 57 2.70 -24.27 6.70
C THR A 57 1.59 -23.76 7.65
N PRO A 58 1.87 -22.77 8.53
CA PRO A 58 0.83 -22.20 9.39
C PRO A 58 -0.42 -21.70 8.67
N HIS A 59 -0.32 -21.17 7.45
CA HIS A 59 -1.48 -20.66 6.72
C HIS A 59 -1.80 -21.39 5.41
N PHE A 60 -0.86 -22.17 4.87
CA PHE A 60 -0.97 -22.75 3.54
C PHE A 60 -0.78 -24.27 3.48
N LEU A 61 -1.39 -24.89 2.47
CA LEU A 61 -0.93 -26.15 1.89
C LEU A 61 -0.33 -25.84 0.53
N LEU A 62 0.87 -26.32 0.30
CA LEU A 62 1.57 -26.25 -0.98
C LEU A 62 1.59 -27.65 -1.55
N ALA A 63 0.90 -27.87 -2.66
CA ALA A 63 0.78 -29.17 -3.28
C ALA A 63 1.24 -29.13 -4.74
N HIS A 64 2.19 -29.97 -5.09
CA HIS A 64 2.73 -30.04 -6.44
C HIS A 64 2.86 -31.49 -6.92
N LYS A 65 2.92 -31.65 -8.24
CA LYS A 65 3.28 -32.91 -8.90
C LYS A 65 4.49 -32.64 -9.79
N PRO A 66 5.49 -33.53 -9.86
CA PRO A 66 6.68 -33.32 -10.68
C PRO A 66 6.36 -33.02 -12.16
N GLU A 67 5.31 -33.64 -12.69
CA GLU A 67 4.83 -33.45 -14.07
C GLU A 67 3.91 -32.25 -14.27
N SER A 68 3.55 -31.52 -13.21
CA SER A 68 2.64 -30.38 -13.25
C SER A 68 3.40 -29.07 -13.28
N GLN A 69 3.09 -28.22 -14.26
CA GLN A 69 3.53 -26.81 -14.27
C GLN A 69 2.81 -25.93 -13.23
N TRP A 70 1.87 -26.49 -12.49
CA TRP A 70 1.05 -25.77 -11.50
C TRP A 70 1.38 -26.19 -10.08
N THR A 71 1.52 -25.20 -9.21
CA THR A 71 1.50 -25.37 -7.74
C THR A 71 0.10 -25.09 -7.22
N VAL A 72 -0.49 -26.04 -6.52
CA VAL A 72 -1.76 -25.85 -5.82
C VAL A 72 -1.45 -25.19 -4.47
N VAL A 73 -2.06 -24.04 -4.24
CA VAL A 73 -1.96 -23.29 -2.97
C VAL A 73 -3.32 -23.29 -2.31
N VAL A 74 -3.43 -23.86 -1.12
CA VAL A 74 -4.66 -23.82 -0.33
C VAL A 74 -4.40 -22.95 0.89
N HIS A 75 -5.21 -21.93 1.14
CA HIS A 75 -5.06 -21.10 2.34
C HIS A 75 -6.27 -21.24 3.27
N ARG A 76 -6.06 -20.97 4.55
CA ARG A 76 -7.07 -21.08 5.61
C ARG A 76 -7.37 -19.81 6.38
N PHE A 77 -6.91 -18.65 5.89
CA PHE A 77 -7.12 -17.36 6.55
C PHE A 77 -8.59 -17.17 7.00
N PRO A 78 -8.83 -16.85 8.28
CA PRO A 78 -10.08 -16.25 8.69
C PRO A 78 -10.40 -15.05 7.80
N LEU A 79 -11.69 -14.82 7.48
CA LEU A 79 -12.06 -13.74 6.55
C LEU A 79 -11.64 -12.37 7.07
N GLU A 80 -11.58 -12.21 8.39
CA GLU A 80 -11.15 -11.01 9.11
C GLU A 80 -9.63 -10.74 9.04
N GLU A 81 -8.84 -11.77 8.73
CA GLU A 81 -7.37 -11.73 8.58
C GLU A 81 -6.95 -11.68 7.10
N VAL A 82 -7.92 -11.64 6.17
CA VAL A 82 -7.64 -11.37 4.77
C VAL A 82 -7.42 -9.87 4.64
N ASP A 83 -6.18 -9.44 4.85
CA ASP A 83 -5.74 -8.06 4.80
C ASP A 83 -4.32 -7.96 4.23
N ASN A 84 -3.72 -6.77 4.26
CA ASN A 84 -2.40 -6.51 3.70
C ASN A 84 -1.25 -7.32 4.32
N ASN A 85 -1.44 -7.98 5.47
CA ASN A 85 -0.46 -8.93 6.02
C ASN A 85 -0.36 -10.23 5.19
N ILE A 86 -1.28 -10.49 4.26
CA ILE A 86 -1.15 -11.61 3.29
C ILE A 86 0.22 -11.59 2.62
N GLY A 87 0.73 -10.41 2.25
CA GLY A 87 2.04 -10.28 1.61
C GLY A 87 3.16 -10.79 2.51
N HIS A 88 3.11 -10.44 3.81
CA HIS A 88 4.06 -10.91 4.81
C HIS A 88 4.03 -12.44 4.95
N TYR A 89 2.84 -13.04 5.07
CA TYR A 89 2.72 -14.50 5.19
C TYR A 89 3.17 -15.24 3.93
N LEU A 90 2.91 -14.69 2.74
CA LEU A 90 3.42 -15.28 1.49
C LEU A 90 4.95 -15.29 1.48
N MET A 91 5.60 -14.18 1.81
CA MET A 91 7.05 -14.11 1.86
C MET A 91 7.64 -15.06 2.91
N GLN A 92 7.04 -15.14 4.09
CA GLN A 92 7.52 -16.00 5.17
C GLN A 92 7.37 -17.49 4.85
N GLU A 93 6.25 -17.90 4.26
CA GLU A 93 5.87 -19.31 4.16
C GLU A 93 6.10 -19.93 2.78
N LEU A 94 6.14 -19.13 1.70
CA LEU A 94 6.31 -19.65 0.34
C LEU A 94 7.74 -19.47 -0.20
N THR A 95 8.50 -18.48 0.29
CA THR A 95 9.92 -18.30 -0.10
C THR A 95 10.81 -19.51 0.21
N PRO A 96 10.69 -20.20 1.36
CA PRO A 96 11.49 -21.40 1.63
C PRO A 96 11.32 -22.53 0.61
N TYR A 97 10.25 -22.49 -0.18
CA TYR A 97 9.93 -23.45 -1.23
C TYR A 97 10.23 -22.93 -2.64
N GLY A 98 10.88 -21.77 -2.77
CA GLY A 98 11.25 -21.17 -4.05
C GLY A 98 10.05 -20.65 -4.86
N LEU A 99 8.92 -20.33 -4.20
CA LEU A 99 7.70 -19.91 -4.90
C LEU A 99 7.57 -18.39 -5.03
N MET A 100 8.39 -17.60 -4.33
CA MET A 100 8.34 -16.13 -4.28
C MET A 100 9.64 -15.49 -4.83
N GLU A 101 10.13 -15.97 -5.98
CA GLU A 101 11.42 -15.52 -6.54
C GLU A 101 11.30 -14.27 -7.42
N SER A 102 10.08 -13.87 -7.79
CA SER A 102 9.81 -12.71 -8.65
C SER A 102 8.55 -11.96 -8.23
N ASP A 103 8.43 -10.72 -8.68
CA ASP A 103 7.26 -9.86 -8.57
C ASP A 103 6.01 -10.47 -9.22
N GLU A 104 6.16 -11.12 -10.38
CA GLU A 104 5.07 -11.82 -11.05
C GLU A 104 4.55 -12.99 -10.20
N ALA A 105 5.45 -13.76 -9.58
CA ALA A 105 5.09 -14.88 -8.72
C ALA A 105 4.38 -14.40 -7.45
N PHE A 106 4.96 -13.41 -6.77
CA PHE A 106 4.35 -12.79 -5.59
C PHE A 106 2.98 -12.20 -5.91
N GLY A 107 2.88 -11.38 -6.97
CA GLY A 107 1.64 -10.74 -7.41
C GLY A 107 0.56 -11.76 -7.75
N SER A 108 0.91 -12.84 -8.46
CA SER A 108 -0.02 -13.93 -8.80
C SER A 108 -0.55 -14.63 -7.53
N ALA A 109 0.34 -14.95 -6.58
CA ALA A 109 -0.07 -15.58 -5.33
C ALA A 109 -0.95 -14.66 -4.47
N PHE A 110 -0.55 -13.39 -4.32
CA PHE A 110 -1.29 -12.38 -3.56
C PHE A 110 -2.71 -12.16 -4.10
N VAL A 111 -2.83 -11.89 -5.40
CA VAL A 111 -4.13 -11.76 -6.09
C VAL A 111 -4.93 -13.06 -6.00
N GLY A 112 -4.26 -14.20 -6.13
CA GLY A 112 -4.89 -15.53 -6.04
C GLY A 112 -5.52 -15.80 -4.69
N VAL A 113 -4.82 -15.48 -3.59
CA VAL A 113 -5.31 -15.64 -2.21
C VAL A 113 -6.51 -14.75 -1.95
N ILE A 114 -6.45 -13.47 -2.35
CA ILE A 114 -7.57 -12.54 -2.17
C ILE A 114 -8.78 -13.03 -2.97
N ASN A 115 -8.63 -13.29 -4.26
CA ASN A 115 -9.75 -13.70 -5.11
C ASN A 115 -10.37 -15.05 -4.67
N ALA A 116 -9.61 -15.94 -4.03
CA ALA A 116 -10.09 -17.25 -3.64
C ALA A 116 -11.16 -17.23 -2.54
N ILE A 117 -11.30 -16.14 -1.77
CA ILE A 117 -12.35 -16.03 -0.73
C ILE A 117 -13.73 -15.76 -1.31
N ALA A 118 -13.80 -15.08 -2.45
CA ALA A 118 -15.03 -14.81 -3.20
C ALA A 118 -14.79 -14.99 -4.70
N PRO A 119 -14.54 -16.21 -5.18
CA PRO A 119 -14.03 -16.45 -6.54
C PRO A 119 -15.04 -16.18 -7.65
N ARG A 120 -16.31 -15.91 -7.29
CA ARG A 120 -17.36 -15.48 -8.22
C ARG A 120 -17.60 -13.96 -8.18
N SER A 121 -17.01 -13.27 -7.21
CA SER A 121 -17.12 -11.83 -7.02
C SER A 121 -15.76 -11.26 -6.59
N PRO A 122 -14.78 -11.12 -7.50
CA PRO A 122 -13.50 -10.51 -7.19
C PRO A 122 -13.66 -9.13 -6.53
N ALA A 123 -14.65 -8.34 -6.96
CA ALA A 123 -14.94 -7.05 -6.36
C ALA A 123 -15.27 -7.14 -4.85
N ASP A 124 -16.06 -8.14 -4.43
CA ASP A 124 -16.35 -8.36 -3.00
C ASP A 124 -15.09 -8.83 -2.25
N ALA A 125 -14.26 -9.69 -2.86
CA ALA A 125 -13.01 -10.14 -2.25
C ALA A 125 -12.05 -8.97 -1.99
N TRP A 126 -11.82 -8.12 -2.99
CA TRP A 126 -10.97 -6.94 -2.88
C TRP A 126 -11.53 -5.90 -1.93
N ALA A 127 -12.84 -5.65 -1.96
CA ALA A 127 -13.47 -4.76 -0.99
C ALA A 127 -13.26 -5.26 0.45
N LEU A 128 -13.35 -6.58 0.68
CA LEU A 128 -13.17 -7.15 2.01
C LEU A 128 -11.73 -7.02 2.49
N PHE A 129 -10.79 -7.37 1.62
CA PHE A 129 -9.37 -7.16 1.84
C PHE A 129 -9.04 -5.71 2.22
N SER A 130 -9.55 -4.75 1.45
CA SER A 130 -9.28 -3.32 1.66
C SER A 130 -9.93 -2.81 2.95
N LEU A 131 -11.17 -3.20 3.26
CA LEU A 131 -11.85 -2.81 4.50
C LEU A 131 -11.18 -3.40 5.74
N ASN A 132 -10.77 -4.67 5.69
CA ASN A 132 -10.00 -5.29 6.78
C ASN A 132 -8.68 -4.53 7.02
N THR A 133 -7.97 -4.23 5.94
CA THR A 133 -6.70 -3.49 6.01
C THR A 133 -6.88 -2.11 6.62
N LEU A 134 -7.85 -1.33 6.15
CA LEU A 134 -8.16 -0.02 6.72
C LEU A 134 -8.54 -0.10 8.20
N ARG A 135 -9.37 -1.07 8.59
CA ARG A 135 -9.76 -1.30 9.98
C ARG A 135 -8.55 -1.59 10.87
N HIS A 136 -7.65 -2.47 10.44
CA HIS A 136 -6.45 -2.81 11.21
C HIS A 136 -5.45 -1.65 11.26
N LEU A 137 -5.26 -0.92 10.16
CA LEU A 137 -4.46 0.32 10.16
C LEU A 137 -5.03 1.34 11.14
N GLN A 138 -6.34 1.59 11.13
CA GLN A 138 -7.00 2.49 12.07
C GLN A 138 -6.76 2.06 13.51
N GLN A 139 -6.92 0.77 13.84
CA GLN A 139 -6.67 0.27 15.19
C GLN A 139 -5.21 0.55 15.61
N LYS A 140 -4.25 0.20 14.76
CA LYS A 140 -2.81 0.41 15.01
C LYS A 140 -2.43 1.89 15.14
N LEU A 141 -3.09 2.78 14.40
CA LEU A 141 -2.84 4.22 14.50
C LEU A 141 -3.20 4.78 15.90
N HIS A 142 -4.21 4.21 16.58
CA HIS A 142 -4.63 4.61 17.92
C HIS A 142 -3.94 3.86 19.06
N GLU A 143 -3.25 2.75 18.77
CA GLU A 143 -2.45 2.03 19.76
C GLU A 143 -1.24 2.88 20.20
N PRO A 144 -0.91 2.90 21.51
CA PRO A 144 0.37 3.42 21.97
C PRO A 144 1.50 2.67 21.27
N GLN A 145 2.62 3.36 20.98
CA GLN A 145 3.75 2.80 20.21
C GLN A 145 4.06 1.34 20.60
N PRO A 146 4.11 0.41 19.64
CA PRO A 146 4.30 -1.01 19.92
C PRO A 146 5.61 -1.25 20.68
N GLN A 147 5.53 -2.07 21.72
CA GLN A 147 6.68 -2.44 22.57
C GLN A 147 7.54 -3.56 21.96
N SER A 148 7.19 -4.05 20.77
CA SER A 148 7.80 -5.23 20.15
C SER A 148 7.98 -5.04 18.64
N PRO A 149 9.13 -5.41 18.06
CA PRO A 149 9.43 -5.27 16.64
C PRO A 149 8.95 -6.46 15.79
N GLU A 150 7.83 -7.11 16.14
CA GLU A 150 7.18 -7.99 15.15
C GLU A 150 6.58 -7.09 14.06
N GLN A 151 7.39 -6.81 13.03
CA GLN A 151 7.03 -5.93 11.93
C GLN A 151 6.31 -6.74 10.85
N ASP A 152 5.01 -6.93 11.04
CA ASP A 152 4.11 -7.22 9.94
C ASP A 152 3.91 -5.97 9.06
N ALA A 153 3.34 -6.17 7.87
CA ALA A 153 3.18 -5.09 6.88
C ALA A 153 2.30 -3.96 7.43
N ILE A 154 1.18 -4.29 8.07
CA ILE A 154 0.22 -3.30 8.58
C ILE A 154 0.83 -2.45 9.69
N SER A 155 1.60 -3.04 10.60
CA SER A 155 2.24 -2.33 11.70
C SER A 155 3.32 -1.37 11.19
N ALA A 156 4.12 -1.79 10.22
CA ALA A 156 5.10 -0.93 9.55
C ALA A 156 4.42 0.27 8.87
N PHE A 157 3.37 0.03 8.07
CA PHE A 157 2.63 1.12 7.43
C PHE A 157 1.89 2.02 8.43
N ALA A 158 1.35 1.47 9.52
CA ALA A 158 0.73 2.29 10.57
C ALA A 158 1.74 3.22 11.25
N GLU A 159 3.00 2.78 11.43
CA GLU A 159 4.07 3.64 11.94
C GLU A 159 4.38 4.80 11.00
N ILE A 160 4.57 4.48 9.70
CA ILE A 160 4.76 5.48 8.64
C ILE A 160 3.59 6.46 8.63
N TYR A 161 2.35 5.97 8.52
CA TYR A 161 1.15 6.81 8.41
C TYR A 161 0.95 7.70 9.64
N ARG A 162 1.25 7.21 10.84
CA ARG A 162 1.21 8.04 12.06
C ARG A 162 2.17 9.22 11.95
N ARG A 163 3.39 8.97 11.45
CA ARG A 163 4.36 10.05 11.26
C ARG A 163 3.92 11.00 10.14
N LEU A 164 3.46 10.48 9.00
CA LEU A 164 2.94 11.30 7.90
C LEU A 164 1.79 12.21 8.34
N LEU A 165 0.86 11.72 9.18
CA LEU A 165 -0.22 12.55 9.73
C LEU A 165 0.32 13.74 10.54
N SER A 166 1.34 13.51 11.37
CA SER A 166 1.99 14.59 12.14
C SER A 166 2.81 15.56 11.29
N LEU A 167 3.21 15.14 10.09
CA LEU A 167 3.97 15.92 9.13
C LEU A 167 3.10 16.52 8.03
N ARG A 168 1.80 16.27 7.98
CA ARG A 168 0.93 16.89 6.97
C ARG A 168 0.84 18.39 7.24
N THR A 169 0.77 19.18 6.17
CA THR A 169 0.53 20.62 6.21
C THR A 169 -0.49 21.05 5.16
N GLY A 170 -1.16 22.17 5.42
CA GLY A 170 -2.16 22.75 4.54
C GLY A 170 -3.42 21.89 4.37
N THR A 171 -4.12 22.11 3.25
CA THR A 171 -5.46 21.56 2.98
C THR A 171 -5.52 20.77 1.67
N SER A 172 -4.38 20.52 1.03
CA SER A 172 -4.29 19.72 -0.18
C SER A 172 -3.17 18.68 -0.11
N LEU A 173 -3.48 17.45 -0.53
CA LEU A 173 -2.58 16.31 -0.53
C LEU A 173 -2.54 15.65 -1.90
N LEU A 174 -1.34 15.40 -2.41
CA LEU A 174 -1.11 14.47 -3.52
C LEU A 174 -0.36 13.25 -3.00
N ASP A 175 -0.90 12.06 -3.23
CA ASP A 175 -0.21 10.81 -2.98
C ASP A 175 0.20 10.15 -4.29
N VAL A 176 1.51 10.03 -4.50
CA VAL A 176 2.11 9.46 -5.71
C VAL A 176 2.46 8.01 -5.47
N GLY A 177 1.95 7.11 -6.31
CA GLY A 177 2.06 5.67 -6.11
C GLY A 177 1.05 5.16 -5.09
N CYS A 178 -0.20 5.59 -5.20
CA CYS A 178 -1.20 5.39 -4.15
C CYS A 178 -1.64 3.92 -3.96
N ALA A 179 -1.30 3.01 -4.86
CA ALA A 179 -1.60 1.57 -4.78
C ALA A 179 -3.07 1.29 -4.39
N CYS A 180 -3.30 0.74 -3.19
CA CYS A 180 -4.65 0.42 -2.67
C CYS A 180 -5.34 1.59 -1.93
N ALA A 181 -4.80 2.81 -2.04
CA ALA A 181 -5.35 4.07 -1.53
C ALA A 181 -5.57 4.18 -0.02
N PHE A 182 -4.93 3.33 0.79
CA PHE A 182 -5.12 3.35 2.24
C PHE A 182 -4.74 4.69 2.85
N TRP A 183 -3.60 5.27 2.45
CA TRP A 183 -3.16 6.57 2.95
C TRP A 183 -4.13 7.72 2.59
N PRO A 184 -4.48 7.96 1.30
CA PRO A 184 -5.46 8.99 0.93
C PRO A 184 -6.80 8.87 1.65
N ILE A 185 -7.32 7.65 1.80
CA ILE A 185 -8.60 7.40 2.48
C ILE A 185 -8.50 7.74 3.97
N LEU A 186 -7.45 7.31 4.66
CA LEU A 186 -7.23 7.62 6.08
C LEU A 186 -7.09 9.13 6.32
N VAL A 187 -6.43 9.86 5.40
CA VAL A 187 -6.34 11.32 5.49
C VAL A 187 -7.72 11.96 5.32
N ALA A 188 -8.53 11.49 4.37
CA ALA A 188 -9.88 12.02 4.13
C ALA A 188 -10.82 11.82 5.32
N GLU A 189 -10.68 10.71 6.04
CA GLU A 189 -11.44 10.46 7.27
C GLU A 189 -11.05 11.43 8.41
N GLN A 190 -9.76 11.75 8.52
CA GLN A 190 -9.24 12.70 9.53
C GLN A 190 -9.51 14.16 9.15
N ASP A 191 -9.59 14.46 7.86
CA ASP A 191 -9.76 15.82 7.33
C ASP A 191 -10.74 15.83 6.15
N PRO A 192 -12.05 15.84 6.45
CA PRO A 192 -13.09 15.79 5.43
C PRO A 192 -13.19 17.05 4.56
N GLN A 193 -12.32 18.05 4.77
CA GLN A 193 -12.27 19.28 3.96
C GLN A 193 -11.02 19.33 3.07
N ALA A 194 -10.03 18.47 3.31
CA ALA A 194 -8.82 18.45 2.51
C ALA A 194 -9.09 17.97 1.08
N ARG A 195 -8.51 18.66 0.09
CA ARG A 195 -8.50 18.21 -1.31
C ARG A 195 -7.42 17.14 -1.47
N ILE A 196 -7.82 15.89 -1.70
CA ILE A 196 -6.88 14.76 -1.78
C ILE A 196 -6.91 14.16 -3.18
N VAL A 197 -5.74 13.98 -3.77
CA VAL A 197 -5.57 13.27 -5.04
C VAL A 197 -4.58 12.13 -4.85
N GLY A 198 -4.96 10.92 -5.24
CA GLY A 198 -4.04 9.78 -5.36
C GLY A 198 -3.77 9.46 -6.82
N ILE A 199 -2.52 9.15 -7.16
CA ILE A 199 -2.14 8.73 -8.51
C ILE A 199 -1.36 7.43 -8.52
N ASP A 200 -1.47 6.69 -9.61
CA ASP A 200 -0.74 5.46 -9.85
C ASP A 200 -0.64 5.21 -11.37
N THR A 201 0.40 4.51 -11.82
CA THR A 201 0.54 4.10 -13.23
C THR A 201 -0.39 2.94 -13.57
N ARG A 202 -0.78 2.16 -12.56
CA ARG A 202 -1.59 0.95 -12.67
C ARG A 202 -3.09 1.26 -12.71
N ARG A 203 -3.72 0.93 -13.84
CA ARG A 203 -5.17 1.15 -14.03
C ARG A 203 -6.02 0.35 -13.05
N ASP A 204 -5.63 -0.87 -12.72
CA ASP A 204 -6.31 -1.74 -11.75
C ASP A 204 -6.30 -1.13 -10.35
N ALA A 205 -5.16 -0.56 -9.92
CA ALA A 205 -5.04 0.16 -8.66
C ALA A 205 -6.01 1.36 -8.61
N ILE A 206 -6.05 2.19 -9.67
CA ILE A 206 -6.97 3.33 -9.74
C ILE A 206 -8.44 2.91 -9.69
N VAL A 207 -8.82 1.82 -10.40
CA VAL A 207 -10.19 1.30 -10.37
C VAL A 207 -10.58 0.80 -8.97
N LEU A 208 -9.67 0.08 -8.31
CA LEU A 208 -9.88 -0.40 -6.94
C LEU A 208 -10.05 0.79 -5.97
N SER A 209 -9.11 1.74 -5.99
CA SER A 209 -9.09 2.93 -5.14
C SER A 209 -10.33 3.81 -5.33
N THR A 210 -10.77 4.00 -6.58
CA THR A 210 -12.02 4.73 -6.88
C THR A 210 -13.24 3.99 -6.33
N SER A 211 -13.26 2.66 -6.45
CA SER A 211 -14.36 1.85 -5.92
C SER A 211 -14.41 1.90 -4.39
N MET A 212 -13.24 1.91 -3.74
CA MET A 212 -13.13 2.05 -2.28
C MET A 212 -13.58 3.42 -1.79
N ALA A 213 -13.17 4.52 -2.42
CA ALA A 213 -13.67 5.84 -2.05
C ALA A 213 -15.20 5.96 -2.21
N ARG A 214 -15.77 5.36 -3.26
CA ARG A 214 -17.24 5.32 -3.43
C ARG A 214 -17.92 4.47 -2.35
N LEU A 215 -17.37 3.30 -2.05
CA LEU A 215 -17.88 2.43 -1.00
C LEU A 215 -17.89 3.18 0.34
N LEU A 216 -16.81 3.90 0.64
CA LEU A 216 -16.65 4.68 1.87
C LEU A 216 -17.22 6.10 1.78
N GLN A 217 -17.93 6.46 0.71
CA GLN A 217 -18.51 7.80 0.55
C GLN A 217 -17.51 8.96 0.77
N CYS A 218 -16.23 8.75 0.42
CA CYS A 218 -15.19 9.76 0.54
C CYS A 218 -15.21 10.70 -0.67
N GLU A 219 -15.99 11.78 -0.59
CA GLU A 219 -16.19 12.72 -1.71
C GLU A 219 -14.99 13.65 -1.96
N THR A 220 -14.09 13.82 -0.98
CA THR A 220 -12.93 14.71 -1.06
C THR A 220 -11.69 14.09 -1.70
N VAL A 221 -11.76 12.80 -2.04
CA VAL A 221 -10.65 12.04 -2.63
C VAL A 221 -10.92 11.75 -4.09
N ALA A 222 -9.98 12.10 -4.95
CA ALA A 222 -9.98 11.71 -6.36
C ALA A 222 -8.78 10.81 -6.67
N PHE A 223 -8.98 9.83 -7.55
CA PHE A 223 -7.90 8.99 -8.06
C PHE A 223 -7.79 9.14 -9.56
N THR A 224 -6.56 9.30 -10.05
CA THR A 224 -6.30 9.38 -11.49
C THR A 224 -5.07 8.59 -11.87
N GLN A 225 -5.11 7.98 -13.05
CA GLN A 225 -3.94 7.33 -13.61
C GLN A 225 -2.95 8.39 -14.06
N ALA A 226 -1.71 8.33 -13.57
CA ALA A 226 -0.62 9.22 -13.99
C ALA A 226 0.73 8.56 -13.72
N ASP A 227 1.73 9.00 -14.46
CA ASP A 227 3.12 8.56 -14.30
C ASP A 227 3.93 9.69 -13.68
N LEU A 228 4.64 9.38 -12.58
CA LEU A 228 5.54 10.32 -11.91
C LEU A 228 6.62 10.85 -12.87
N LEU A 229 7.09 10.03 -13.81
CA LEU A 229 8.14 10.42 -14.74
C LEU A 229 7.60 11.21 -15.95
N SER A 230 6.28 11.26 -16.13
CA SER A 230 5.65 12.03 -17.20
C SER A 230 5.55 13.51 -16.82
N PRO A 231 5.87 14.44 -17.74
CA PRO A 231 5.67 15.87 -17.50
C PRO A 231 4.18 16.24 -17.38
N GLU A 232 3.26 15.38 -17.83
CA GLU A 232 1.81 15.58 -17.66
C GLU A 232 1.38 15.62 -16.20
N LEU A 233 2.19 15.07 -15.28
CA LEU A 233 1.97 15.17 -13.84
C LEU A 233 1.80 16.64 -13.40
N LEU A 234 2.52 17.57 -14.04
CA LEU A 234 2.49 18.99 -13.69
C LEU A 234 1.10 19.62 -13.94
N HIS A 235 0.26 19.01 -14.77
CA HIS A 235 -1.12 19.46 -15.01
C HIS A 235 -2.03 19.29 -13.79
N LEU A 236 -1.63 18.48 -12.79
CA LEU A 236 -2.35 18.35 -11.52
C LEU A 236 -2.23 19.61 -10.64
N GLY A 237 -1.30 20.51 -10.96
CA GLY A 237 -1.00 21.69 -10.15
C GLY A 237 -0.19 21.34 -8.90
N THR A 238 -0.23 22.24 -7.91
CA THR A 238 0.55 22.11 -6.67
C THR A 238 -0.33 21.71 -5.48
N PHE A 239 0.28 21.02 -4.52
CA PHE A 239 -0.35 20.52 -3.30
C PHE A 239 0.47 20.91 -2.08
N ASP A 240 -0.19 21.26 -0.98
CA ASP A 240 0.49 21.65 0.26
C ASP A 240 1.38 20.53 0.79
N THR A 241 0.87 19.30 0.77
CA THR A 241 1.62 18.08 1.07
C THR A 241 1.65 17.17 -0.15
N VAL A 242 2.83 16.63 -0.48
CA VAL A 242 3.00 15.57 -1.47
C VAL A 242 3.65 14.38 -0.77
N THR A 243 3.09 13.19 -0.93
CA THR A 243 3.64 11.93 -0.42
C THR A 243 4.07 11.01 -1.56
N ALA A 244 5.19 10.32 -1.38
CA ALA A 244 5.60 9.17 -2.19
C ALA A 244 6.03 8.07 -1.23
N ILE A 245 5.19 7.05 -1.07
CA ILE A 245 5.34 6.02 -0.03
C ILE A 245 5.65 4.70 -0.72
N HIS A 246 6.82 4.14 -0.46
CA HIS A 246 7.27 2.87 -1.02
C HIS A 246 7.09 2.84 -2.56
N LEU A 247 7.63 3.86 -3.21
CA LEU A 247 7.52 4.09 -4.65
C LEU A 247 8.89 4.12 -5.33
N LEU A 248 9.84 4.88 -4.77
CA LEU A 248 11.09 5.18 -5.46
C LEU A 248 11.96 3.93 -5.63
N GLU A 249 11.81 2.91 -4.78
CA GLU A 249 12.51 1.64 -4.88
C GLU A 249 12.16 0.84 -6.14
N HIS A 250 11.04 1.17 -6.79
CA HIS A 250 10.61 0.61 -8.07
C HIS A 250 11.09 1.42 -9.28
N ILE A 251 11.75 2.56 -9.05
CA ILE A 251 12.23 3.43 -10.12
C ILE A 251 13.73 3.18 -10.33
N PRO A 252 14.19 3.01 -11.58
CA PRO A 252 15.61 2.95 -11.88
C PRO A 252 16.35 4.21 -11.38
N GLU A 253 17.53 4.01 -10.79
CA GLU A 253 18.28 5.09 -10.12
C GLU A 253 18.64 6.27 -11.05
N ASP A 254 18.85 6.01 -12.35
CA ASP A 254 19.13 7.02 -13.36
C ASP A 254 17.95 7.97 -13.62
N GLN A 255 16.73 7.58 -13.22
CA GLN A 255 15.49 8.36 -13.37
C GLN A 255 15.09 9.09 -12.09
N HIS A 256 15.78 8.86 -10.97
CA HIS A 256 15.45 9.48 -9.69
C HIS A 256 15.48 11.00 -9.71
N LEU A 257 16.50 11.61 -10.30
CA LEU A 257 16.59 13.07 -10.33
C LEU A 257 15.39 13.69 -11.06
N GLN A 258 14.89 13.01 -12.10
CA GLN A 258 13.67 13.42 -12.80
C GLN A 258 12.43 13.25 -11.90
N ALA A 259 12.32 12.12 -11.19
CA ALA A 259 11.25 11.87 -10.23
C ALA A 259 11.21 12.95 -9.14
N PHE A 260 12.34 13.25 -8.50
CA PHE A 260 12.46 14.31 -7.48
C PHE A 260 12.11 15.69 -8.03
N LYS A 261 12.55 16.02 -9.25
CA LYS A 261 12.18 17.27 -9.91
C LYS A 261 10.66 17.40 -10.07
N HIS A 262 9.99 16.34 -10.52
CA HIS A 262 8.53 16.32 -10.67
C HIS A 262 7.82 16.39 -9.32
N LEU A 263 8.24 15.61 -8.32
CA LEU A 263 7.69 15.65 -6.96
C LEU A 263 7.79 17.06 -6.36
N LEU A 264 8.95 17.72 -6.46
CA LEU A 264 9.12 19.08 -5.96
C LEU A 264 8.28 20.09 -6.73
N ALA A 265 8.12 19.93 -8.04
CA ALA A 265 7.34 20.85 -8.87
C ALA A 265 5.85 20.85 -8.50
N VAL A 266 5.31 19.71 -8.07
CA VAL A 266 3.93 19.59 -7.57
C VAL A 266 3.80 19.83 -6.06
N SER A 267 4.90 20.05 -5.34
CA SER A 267 4.92 20.33 -3.90
C SER A 267 4.92 21.83 -3.61
N HIS A 268 3.86 22.33 -2.97
CA HIS A 268 3.75 23.73 -2.53
C HIS A 268 4.44 23.99 -1.19
N SER A 269 4.24 23.14 -0.18
CA SER A 269 4.84 23.35 1.15
C SER A 269 5.77 22.21 1.56
N ARG A 270 5.34 20.97 1.43
CA ARG A 270 6.11 19.81 1.92
C ARG A 270 6.03 18.61 1.00
N LEU A 271 7.19 18.03 0.69
CA LEU A 271 7.35 16.73 0.08
C LEU A 271 7.79 15.75 1.17
N ILE A 272 7.14 14.60 1.26
CA ILE A 272 7.46 13.53 2.20
C ILE A 272 7.62 12.23 1.43
N ILE A 273 8.77 11.58 1.59
CA ILE A 273 9.11 10.34 0.89
C ILE A 273 9.43 9.28 1.93
N ALA A 274 8.75 8.15 1.86
CA ALA A 274 9.05 6.98 2.68
C ALA A 274 9.55 5.85 1.77
N VAL A 275 10.66 5.22 2.15
CA VAL A 275 11.27 4.09 1.42
C VAL A 275 11.70 3.00 2.40
N PRO A 276 11.65 1.72 2.02
CA PRO A 276 12.16 0.65 2.85
C PRO A 276 13.69 0.72 2.94
N TYR A 277 14.22 0.32 4.09
CA TYR A 277 15.64 -0.03 4.21
C TYR A 277 15.78 -1.55 4.17
N GLU A 278 16.57 -2.02 3.23
CA GLU A 278 16.79 -3.42 2.97
C GLU A 278 18.29 -3.67 2.78
N GLN A 279 18.74 -4.91 2.98
CA GLN A 279 20.13 -5.26 2.68
C GLN A 279 20.33 -5.51 1.18
N GLU A 280 19.32 -6.09 0.55
CA GLU A 280 19.25 -6.38 -0.88
C GLU A 280 17.84 -6.03 -1.36
N ALA A 281 17.73 -5.60 -2.62
CA ALA A 281 16.44 -5.25 -3.19
C ALA A 281 15.53 -6.50 -3.22
N THR A 282 14.37 -6.41 -2.59
CA THR A 282 13.42 -7.53 -2.56
C THR A 282 12.75 -7.71 -3.93
N LYS A 283 13.29 -8.63 -4.74
CA LYS A 283 12.80 -8.94 -6.10
C LYS A 283 11.33 -9.33 -6.15
N ALA A 284 10.83 -10.03 -5.13
CA ALA A 284 9.41 -10.39 -5.01
C ALA A 284 8.47 -9.19 -4.94
N TYR A 285 8.96 -8.02 -4.56
CA TYR A 285 8.18 -6.78 -4.58
C TYR A 285 8.49 -5.94 -5.83
N GLY A 286 9.42 -6.36 -6.69
CA GLY A 286 9.85 -5.57 -7.84
C GLY A 286 10.69 -4.36 -7.44
N HIS A 287 11.45 -4.46 -6.34
CA HIS A 287 12.41 -3.42 -5.98
C HIS A 287 13.61 -3.52 -6.91
N GLU A 288 13.93 -2.41 -7.58
CA GLU A 288 15.06 -2.29 -8.49
C GLU A 288 16.34 -1.88 -7.75
N ILE A 289 16.17 -1.18 -6.61
CA ILE A 289 17.27 -0.57 -5.87
C ILE A 289 17.02 -0.62 -4.36
N VAL A 290 18.09 -0.38 -3.60
CA VAL A 290 18.05 -0.23 -2.14
C VAL A 290 18.26 1.23 -1.76
N PHE A 291 17.58 1.65 -0.70
CA PHE A 291 17.82 2.92 -0.04
C PHE A 291 18.62 2.75 1.24
N THR A 292 19.49 3.73 1.50
CA THR A 292 20.15 3.92 2.80
C THR A 292 19.90 5.34 3.27
N ARG A 293 20.24 5.61 4.54
CA ARG A 293 20.18 6.94 5.11
C ARG A 293 21.00 7.96 4.32
N GLU A 294 22.23 7.60 3.97
CA GLU A 294 23.16 8.46 3.23
C GLU A 294 22.61 8.81 1.84
N LYS A 295 21.95 7.84 1.18
CA LYS A 295 21.31 8.07 -0.12
C LYS A 295 20.13 9.03 -0.01
N LEU A 296 19.31 8.92 1.05
CA LEU A 296 18.23 9.87 1.31
C LEU A 296 18.75 11.27 1.65
N GLU A 297 19.80 11.38 2.47
CA GLU A 297 20.45 12.65 2.78
C GLU A 297 20.99 13.33 1.52
N ALA A 298 21.65 12.58 0.64
CA ALA A 298 22.13 13.09 -0.65
C ALA A 298 20.98 13.60 -1.55
N TYR A 299 19.84 12.89 -1.61
CA TYR A 299 18.67 13.38 -2.33
C TYR A 299 18.04 14.61 -1.67
N GLY A 300 18.05 14.70 -0.34
CA GLY A 300 17.61 15.87 0.40
C GLY A 300 18.44 17.12 0.06
N GLU A 301 19.77 16.99 0.02
CA GLU A 301 20.68 18.06 -0.42
C GLU A 301 20.41 18.49 -1.85
N HIS A 302 20.22 17.51 -2.75
CA HIS A 302 19.87 17.78 -4.13
C HIS A 302 18.54 18.54 -4.26
N CYS A 303 17.54 18.18 -3.46
CA CYS A 303 16.27 18.89 -3.42
C CYS A 303 16.43 20.35 -2.98
N VAL A 304 17.16 20.61 -1.90
CA VAL A 304 17.43 21.99 -1.45
C VAL A 304 18.20 22.78 -2.50
N THR A 305 19.12 22.15 -3.21
CA THR A 305 19.84 22.76 -4.34
C THR A 305 18.90 23.13 -5.49
N MET A 306 17.97 22.23 -5.87
CA MET A 306 16.93 22.51 -6.87
C MET A 306 15.98 23.64 -6.46
N LEU A 307 15.80 23.85 -5.16
CA LEU A 307 15.03 24.95 -4.59
C LEU A 307 15.82 26.25 -4.45
N GLU A 308 17.06 26.31 -4.95
CA GLU A 308 17.97 27.46 -4.81
C GLU A 308 18.16 27.89 -3.34
N GLY A 309 18.14 26.93 -2.42
CA GLY A 309 18.23 27.18 -0.97
C GLY A 309 16.93 27.67 -0.31
N ALA A 310 15.83 27.83 -1.06
CA ALA A 310 14.51 28.19 -0.53
C ALA A 310 13.77 27.00 0.12
N GLY A 311 14.52 26.14 0.82
CA GLY A 311 13.97 24.99 1.52
C GLY A 311 14.96 24.38 2.49
N ARG A 312 14.45 23.49 3.34
CA ARG A 312 15.23 22.64 4.23
C ARG A 312 14.79 21.20 4.07
N TYR A 313 15.67 20.27 4.41
CA TYR A 313 15.34 18.85 4.48
C TYR A 313 15.79 18.25 5.80
N TRP A 314 15.21 17.12 6.15
CA TRP A 314 15.73 16.23 7.20
C TRP A 314 15.31 14.79 6.91
N CYS A 315 16.05 13.85 7.49
CA CYS A 315 15.74 12.42 7.40
C CYS A 315 15.42 11.84 8.78
N GLU A 316 14.48 10.90 8.80
CA GLU A 316 14.08 10.14 9.98
C GLU A 316 14.07 8.63 9.65
N GLU A 317 14.07 7.80 10.70
CA GLU A 317 13.91 6.36 10.57
C GLU A 317 12.56 5.97 11.13
N VAL A 318 11.65 5.53 10.26
CA VAL A 318 10.25 5.22 10.57
C VAL A 318 9.86 4.02 9.72
N ALA A 319 9.98 2.82 10.29
CA ALA A 319 9.85 1.55 9.57
C ALA A 319 10.60 1.49 8.21
N GLY A 320 11.77 2.13 8.14
CA GLY A 320 12.50 2.42 6.91
C GLY A 320 13.08 3.84 6.96
N GLY A 321 13.39 4.41 5.80
CA GLY A 321 13.84 5.79 5.68
C GLY A 321 12.71 6.75 5.34
N LEU A 322 12.69 7.90 6.00
CA LEU A 322 11.74 8.98 5.73
C LEU A 322 12.51 10.26 5.41
N LEU A 323 12.39 10.77 4.19
CA LEU A 323 12.92 12.08 3.78
C LEU A 323 11.79 13.10 3.76
N VAL A 324 12.00 14.23 4.44
CA VAL A 324 11.08 15.38 4.38
C VAL A 324 11.81 16.56 3.75
N VAL A 325 11.21 17.17 2.75
CA VAL A 325 11.67 18.43 2.16
C VAL A 325 10.58 19.47 2.36
N GLU A 326 10.93 20.59 2.99
CA GLU A 326 10.02 21.70 3.28
C GLU A 326 10.51 22.97 2.57
N ARG A 327 9.61 23.63 1.86
CA ARG A 327 9.88 24.93 1.24
C ARG A 327 9.80 26.03 2.29
N THR A 328 10.86 26.82 2.41
CA THR A 328 10.93 27.97 3.32
C THR A 328 10.65 29.23 2.51
N GLY A 329 9.36 29.51 2.23
CA GLY A 329 8.97 30.75 1.57
C GLY A 329 7.66 30.74 0.81
N ILE A 330 6.53 30.76 1.53
CA ILE A 330 5.45 31.78 1.40
C ILE A 330 4.85 31.95 2.80
N ILE A 331 5.56 32.62 3.72
CA ILE A 331 4.83 33.32 4.79
C ILE A 331 4.28 34.56 4.11
N ALA A 332 3.02 34.51 3.67
CA ALA A 332 2.33 35.69 3.21
C ALA A 332 2.41 36.74 4.32
N SER A 333 3.04 37.87 3.99
CA SER A 333 2.97 39.13 4.71
C SER A 333 1.50 39.61 4.79
N ARG A 334 0.71 38.95 5.65
CA ARG A 334 -0.57 39.47 6.14
C ARG A 334 -0.34 40.11 7.50
N GLU A 335 0.31 41.26 7.45
CA GLU A 335 0.15 42.35 8.42
C GLU A 335 0.64 43.62 7.69
N ALA A 336 -0.12 43.99 6.66
CA ALA A 336 -0.10 45.36 6.17
C ALA A 336 -0.84 46.20 7.21
N LYS A 337 -0.06 47.02 7.92
CA LYS A 337 -0.40 48.37 8.41
C LYS A 337 -1.91 48.61 8.55
N SER A 338 -2.44 48.44 9.76
CA SER A 338 -3.56 49.28 10.18
C SER A 338 -2.99 50.66 10.49
N ASP A 339 -3.52 51.65 9.79
CA ASP A 339 -3.21 53.05 9.87
C ASP A 339 -3.30 53.57 11.32
N ASP A 340 -2.15 53.97 11.88
CA ASP A 340 -2.08 55.13 12.75
C ASP A 340 -1.89 56.34 11.81
N ASP A 341 -3.00 57.00 11.48
CA ASP A 341 -3.07 58.44 11.18
C ASP A 341 -4.50 58.78 10.73
N GLU A 342 -5.33 59.31 11.64
CA GLU A 342 -6.08 60.55 11.43
C GLU A 342 -6.85 60.98 12.69
N ALA A 343 -6.42 62.15 13.20
CA ALA A 343 -7.18 63.20 13.91
C ALA A 343 -7.74 62.96 15.34
#